data_AF-A0A7Y5GUB4-F1
#
_entry.id   AF-A0A7Y5GUB4-F1
#
_cell.length_a   1.000
_cell.length_b   1.000
_cell.length_c   1.000
_cell.angle_alpha   90.00
_cell.angle_beta   90.00
_cell.angle_gamma   90.00
#
_symmetry.space_group_name_H-M   'P 1'
#
loop_
_entity.id
_entity.type
_entity.pdbx_description
1 polymer ?
#
loop_
_entity_poly.entity_id
_entity_poly.type
_entity_poly.pdbx_seq_one_letter_code
_entity_poly.pdbx_strand_id
1 'polypeptide(L)'
;MRGFKIDLSGAWKQAERKLAKLAFLDLQELHEELGEYMIAETRRRFREGIEPGGAKWPKLKSAGIKRGADGRFVEGSGKKNNRKPLLKTGRLRNSVTYRATSDKVEVGTNVVYAARHNFGYRKGKRVLTPRRQYLGVNERNVREMKEIIMERLKGL
;
A
#
# COMPACT_ATOMS: atom_id res chain seq x y z
N MET A 1 -62.76 -11.14 4.58
CA MET A 1 -61.49 -10.94 3.84
C MET A 1 -60.38 -11.64 4.60
N ARG A 2 -59.55 -12.46 3.95
CA ARG A 2 -58.32 -13.00 4.59
C ARG A 2 -57.22 -11.96 4.43
N GLY A 3 -56.66 -11.49 5.54
CA GLY A 3 -55.51 -10.57 5.58
C GLY A 3 -54.30 -11.24 6.22
N PHE A 4 -53.11 -10.78 5.88
CA PHE A 4 -51.86 -11.20 6.52
C PHE A 4 -51.33 -10.07 7.42
N LYS A 5 -50.67 -10.44 8.52
CA LYS A 5 -50.04 -9.51 9.46
C LYS A 5 -48.53 -9.60 9.29
N ILE A 6 -47.86 -8.48 9.02
CA ILE A 6 -46.40 -8.39 9.10
C ILE A 6 -46.08 -7.85 10.50
N ASP A 7 -45.33 -8.61 11.29
CA ASP A 7 -44.76 -8.14 12.56
C ASP A 7 -43.28 -7.79 12.37
N LEU A 8 -42.99 -6.49 12.36
CA LEU A 8 -41.63 -5.96 12.24
C LEU A 8 -41.10 -5.40 13.57
N SER A 9 -41.85 -5.50 14.65
CA SER A 9 -41.54 -4.80 15.92
C SER A 9 -40.17 -5.21 16.50
N GLY A 10 -39.80 -6.48 16.37
CA GLY A 10 -38.49 -6.99 16.80
C GLY A 10 -37.35 -6.63 15.84
N ALA A 11 -37.62 -6.55 14.54
CA ALA A 11 -36.63 -6.17 13.53
C ALA A 11 -36.30 -4.67 13.60
N TRP A 12 -37.30 -3.82 13.81
CA TRP A 12 -37.11 -2.38 13.95
C TRP A 12 -36.30 -2.01 15.18
N LYS A 13 -36.58 -2.62 16.34
CA LYS A 13 -35.75 -2.42 17.55
C LYS A 13 -34.30 -2.84 17.34
N GLN A 14 -34.04 -3.88 16.55
CA GLN A 14 -32.66 -4.28 16.22
C GLN A 14 -32.00 -3.30 15.25
N ALA A 15 -32.73 -2.82 14.25
CA ALA A 15 -32.24 -1.81 13.32
C ALA A 15 -31.92 -0.49 14.03
N GLU A 16 -32.80 0.00 14.90
CA GLU A 16 -32.59 1.21 15.71
C GLU A 16 -31.32 1.10 16.58
N ARG A 17 -31.12 -0.04 17.24
CA ARG A 17 -29.90 -0.28 18.04
C ARG A 17 -28.63 -0.23 17.20
N LYS A 18 -28.64 -0.86 16.02
CA LYS A 18 -27.48 -0.87 15.11
C LYS A 18 -27.21 0.52 14.52
N LEU A 19 -28.26 1.25 14.13
CA LEU A 19 -28.16 2.62 13.64
C LEU A 19 -27.63 3.58 14.71
N ALA A 20 -28.08 3.44 15.96
CA ALA A 20 -27.55 4.23 17.08
C ALA A 20 -26.06 3.94 17.30
N LYS A 21 -25.63 2.67 17.27
CA LYS A 21 -24.20 2.32 17.36
C LYS A 21 -23.38 2.89 16.21
N LEU A 22 -23.91 2.85 14.98
CA LEU A 22 -23.27 3.45 13.81
C LEU A 22 -23.11 4.96 13.94
N ALA A 23 -24.13 5.66 14.48
CA ALA A 23 -24.11 7.11 14.64
C ALA A 23 -23.02 7.59 15.62
N PHE A 24 -22.61 6.74 16.57
CA PHE A 24 -21.57 7.04 17.56
C PHE A 24 -20.31 6.20 17.37
N LEU A 25 -20.16 5.52 16.22
CA LEU A 25 -19.01 4.67 15.97
C LEU A 25 -17.76 5.53 15.78
N ASP A 26 -16.75 5.30 16.63
CA ASP A 26 -15.42 5.82 16.36
C ASP A 26 -14.77 5.00 15.25
N LEU A 27 -14.64 5.63 14.08
CA LEU A 27 -13.99 5.03 12.91
C LEU A 27 -12.47 5.13 12.98
N GLN A 28 -11.88 5.82 13.97
CA GLN A 28 -10.43 5.93 14.06
C GLN A 28 -9.77 4.55 14.16
N GLU A 29 -10.29 3.65 14.99
CA GLU A 29 -9.75 2.28 15.09
C GLU A 29 -9.88 1.50 13.77
N LEU A 30 -10.98 1.70 13.03
CA LEU A 30 -11.15 1.12 11.69
C LEU A 30 -10.10 1.67 10.72
N HIS A 31 -9.89 2.99 10.73
CA HIS A 31 -8.90 3.66 9.90
C HIS A 31 -7.46 3.26 10.27
N GLU A 32 -7.20 2.98 11.55
CA GLU A 32 -5.92 2.42 12.01
C GLU A 32 -5.68 1.04 11.40
N GLU A 33 -6.67 0.14 11.47
CA GLU A 33 -6.58 -1.20 10.88
C GLU A 33 -6.37 -1.17 9.35
N LEU A 34 -7.10 -0.30 8.65
CA LEU A 34 -6.91 -0.07 7.21
C LEU A 34 -5.51 0.50 6.89
N GLY A 35 -4.99 1.36 7.77
CA GLY A 35 -3.64 1.90 7.70
C GLY A 35 -2.58 0.81 7.83
N GLU A 36 -2.69 -0.03 8.86
CA GLU A 36 -1.80 -1.17 9.10
C GLU A 36 -1.79 -2.14 7.92
N TYR A 37 -2.98 -2.49 7.41
CA TYR A 37 -3.13 -3.30 6.21
C TYR A 37 -2.36 -2.71 5.02
N MET A 38 -2.47 -1.40 4.78
CA MET A 38 -1.79 -0.74 3.67
C MET A 38 -0.26 -0.64 3.87
N ILE A 39 0.21 -0.55 5.11
CA ILE A 39 1.64 -0.67 5.42
C ILE A 39 2.13 -2.08 5.12
N ALA A 40 1.38 -3.11 5.50
CA ALA A 40 1.73 -4.50 5.23
C ALA A 40 1.82 -4.77 3.71
N GLU A 41 0.84 -4.31 2.93
CA GLU A 41 0.83 -4.43 1.47
C GLU A 41 1.98 -3.65 0.82
N THR A 42 2.24 -2.43 1.28
CA THR A 42 3.37 -1.64 0.77
C THR A 42 4.70 -2.36 1.05
N ARG A 43 4.90 -2.86 2.28
CA ARG A 43 6.10 -3.65 2.64
C ARG A 43 6.23 -4.91 1.79
N ARG A 44 5.12 -5.61 1.51
CA ARG A 44 5.09 -6.77 0.62
C ARG A 44 5.55 -6.42 -0.79
N ARG A 45 5.03 -5.33 -1.38
CA ARG A 45 5.45 -4.82 -2.69
C ARG A 45 6.94 -4.51 -2.76
N PHE A 46 7.51 -3.90 -1.71
CA PHE A 46 8.96 -3.74 -1.61
C PHE A 46 9.71 -5.07 -1.59
N ARG A 47 9.28 -6.05 -0.77
CA ARG A 47 9.92 -7.37 -0.70
C ARG A 47 9.89 -8.10 -2.04
N GLU A 48 8.77 -8.04 -2.75
CA GLU A 48 8.55 -8.74 -4.02
C GLU A 48 9.03 -7.96 -5.25
N GLY A 49 9.25 -6.65 -5.10
CA GLY A 49 9.60 -5.73 -6.17
C GLY A 49 8.49 -5.61 -7.21
N ILE A 50 7.25 -5.38 -6.77
CA ILE A 50 6.06 -5.29 -7.64
C ILE A 50 5.28 -4.01 -7.42
N GLU A 51 4.55 -3.60 -8.46
CA GLU A 51 3.55 -2.54 -8.41
C GLU A 51 2.22 -3.04 -7.81
N PRO A 52 1.27 -2.15 -7.47
CA PRO A 52 -0.06 -2.56 -7.03
C PRO A 52 -0.73 -3.53 -8.01
N GLY A 53 -0.58 -3.33 -9.32
CA GLY A 53 -1.10 -4.26 -10.33
C GLY A 53 -0.35 -5.60 -10.46
N GLY A 54 0.69 -5.85 -9.64
CA GLY A 54 1.46 -7.09 -9.67
C GLY A 54 2.65 -7.11 -10.63
N ALA A 55 2.75 -6.13 -11.54
CA ALA A 55 3.89 -6.00 -12.46
C ALA A 55 5.21 -5.81 -11.71
N LYS A 56 6.28 -6.49 -12.15
CA LYS A 56 7.61 -6.37 -11.54
C LYS A 56 8.23 -5.00 -11.82
N TRP A 57 8.89 -4.42 -10.82
CA TRP A 57 9.60 -3.16 -10.98
C TRP A 57 10.75 -3.28 -11.98
N PRO A 58 11.00 -2.21 -12.78
CA PRO A 58 12.18 -2.12 -13.62
C PRO A 58 13.47 -2.38 -12.84
N LYS A 59 14.26 -3.35 -13.34
CA LYS A 59 15.54 -3.76 -12.76
C LYS A 59 16.50 -2.56 -12.65
N LEU A 60 17.45 -2.64 -11.72
CA LEU A 60 18.55 -1.69 -11.70
C LEU A 60 19.37 -1.88 -12.98
N LYS A 61 19.78 -0.79 -13.64
CA LYS A 61 20.80 -0.88 -14.68
C LYS A 61 22.04 -1.48 -14.03
N SER A 62 22.59 -2.55 -14.60
CA SER A 62 23.89 -3.04 -14.17
C SER A 62 24.88 -1.87 -14.28
N ALA A 63 25.68 -1.64 -13.24
CA ALA A 63 26.91 -0.90 -13.45
C ALA A 63 27.69 -1.73 -14.48
N GLY A 64 27.85 -1.18 -15.68
CA GLY A 64 28.57 -1.84 -16.76
C GLY A 64 29.94 -2.33 -16.29
N ILE A 65 30.43 -3.37 -16.95
CA ILE A 65 31.81 -3.83 -16.81
C ILE A 65 32.72 -2.60 -16.94
N LYS A 66 33.54 -2.32 -15.91
CA LYS A 66 34.53 -1.24 -15.96
C LYS A 66 35.87 -1.86 -16.33
N ARG A 67 36.63 -1.20 -17.20
CA ARG A 67 38.01 -1.61 -17.48
C ARG A 67 38.88 -1.14 -16.30
N GLY A 68 39.55 -2.08 -15.63
CA GLY A 68 40.50 -1.81 -14.57
C GLY A 68 41.73 -1.09 -15.11
N ALA A 69 42.53 -0.51 -14.21
CA ALA A 69 43.80 0.12 -14.55
C ALA A 69 44.80 -0.86 -15.19
N ASP A 70 44.60 -2.17 -14.96
CA ASP A 70 45.35 -3.30 -15.51
C ASP A 70 44.80 -3.79 -16.88
N GLY A 71 43.83 -3.08 -17.46
CA GLY A 71 43.21 -3.45 -18.73
C GLY A 71 42.21 -4.60 -18.64
N ARG A 72 42.05 -5.24 -17.47
CA ARG A 72 41.08 -6.33 -17.29
C ARG A 72 39.67 -5.79 -17.14
N PHE A 73 38.70 -6.54 -17.63
CA PHE A 73 37.29 -6.27 -17.39
C PHE A 73 36.98 -6.58 -15.92
N VAL A 74 36.86 -5.52 -15.10
CA VAL A 74 36.43 -5.65 -13.72
C VAL A 74 34.90 -5.58 -13.72
N GLU A 75 34.28 -6.66 -13.28
CA GLU A 75 32.85 -6.65 -12.96
C GLU A 75 32.61 -5.53 -11.95
N GLY A 76 31.84 -4.50 -12.32
CA GLY A 76 31.60 -3.35 -11.47
C GLY A 76 31.07 -3.80 -10.12
N SER A 77 31.93 -3.74 -9.08
CA SER A 77 31.75 -4.22 -7.70
C SER A 77 30.30 -4.25 -7.22
N GLY A 78 29.61 -5.34 -7.52
CA GLY A 78 28.20 -5.44 -7.24
C GLY A 78 27.75 -6.86 -7.50
N LYS A 79 28.10 -7.75 -6.57
CA LYS A 79 27.60 -9.12 -6.47
C LYS A 79 26.21 -9.23 -7.10
N LYS A 80 26.11 -10.02 -8.17
CA LYS A 80 24.91 -10.23 -9.01
C LYS A 80 23.67 -10.69 -8.24
N ASN A 81 23.86 -11.17 -7.02
CA ASN A 81 22.78 -11.70 -6.19
C ASN A 81 22.37 -10.61 -5.18
N ASN A 82 21.12 -10.15 -5.30
CA ASN A 82 20.39 -9.33 -4.30
C ASN A 82 20.29 -7.80 -4.52
N ARG A 83 20.40 -7.30 -5.75
CA ARG A 83 20.14 -5.88 -6.09
C ARG A 83 18.65 -5.58 -6.34
N LYS A 84 17.77 -5.90 -5.38
CA LYS A 84 16.35 -5.50 -5.48
C LYS A 84 16.26 -3.96 -5.48
N PRO A 85 15.56 -3.35 -6.45
CA PRO A 85 15.39 -1.90 -6.46
C PRO A 85 14.78 -1.39 -5.15
N LEU A 86 15.21 -0.21 -4.71
CA LEU A 86 14.71 0.49 -3.51
C LEU A 86 14.93 -0.24 -2.16
N LEU A 87 15.71 -1.32 -2.15
CA LEU A 87 15.95 -2.12 -0.94
C LEU A 87 17.40 -2.10 -0.43
N LYS A 88 18.29 -1.27 -0.99
CA LYS A 88 19.72 -1.23 -0.58
C LYS A 88 19.89 -1.06 0.93
N THR A 89 19.22 -0.06 1.52
CA THR A 89 19.19 0.19 2.97
C THR A 89 17.81 -0.03 3.58
N GLY A 90 16.78 -0.22 2.74
CA GLY A 90 15.40 -0.28 3.19
C GLY A 90 14.82 1.03 3.74
N ARG A 91 15.56 2.15 3.73
CA ARG A 91 15.11 3.44 4.31
C ARG A 91 13.71 3.85 3.83
N LEU A 92 13.48 3.82 2.51
CA LEU A 92 12.18 4.22 1.94
C LEU A 92 11.05 3.27 2.35
N ARG A 93 11.32 1.96 2.37
CA ARG A 93 10.34 0.95 2.81
C ARG A 93 9.96 1.17 4.27
N ASN A 94 10.96 1.41 5.12
CA ASN A 94 10.78 1.55 6.56
C ASN A 94 10.20 2.92 6.95
N SER A 95 10.27 3.92 6.08
CA SER A 95 9.74 5.27 6.32
C SER A 95 8.28 5.45 5.88
N VAL A 96 7.66 4.45 5.28
CA VAL A 96 6.22 4.50 4.98
C VAL A 96 5.45 4.27 6.28
N THR A 97 4.55 5.20 6.58
CA THR A 97 3.67 5.19 7.75
C THR A 97 2.27 5.65 7.33
N TYR A 98 1.31 5.55 8.25
CA TYR A 98 -0.01 6.12 8.08
C TYR A 98 -0.34 7.11 9.21
N ARG A 99 -1.37 7.93 8.97
CA ARG A 99 -2.08 8.72 9.98
C ARG A 99 -3.56 8.43 9.83
N ALA A 100 -4.19 7.95 10.91
CA ALA A 100 -5.61 7.70 10.98
C ALA A 100 -6.29 8.76 11.86
N THR A 101 -7.49 9.14 11.47
CA THR A 101 -8.42 10.02 12.19
C THR A 101 -9.81 9.40 12.11
N SER A 102 -10.81 9.98 12.76
CA SER A 102 -12.19 9.47 12.67
C SER A 102 -12.80 9.61 11.26
N ASP A 103 -12.27 10.48 10.40
CA ASP A 103 -12.79 10.74 9.06
C ASP A 103 -12.00 10.04 7.93
N LYS A 104 -10.72 9.71 8.15
CA LYS A 104 -9.87 9.16 7.09
C LYS A 104 -8.64 8.42 7.60
N VAL A 105 -7.99 7.71 6.67
CA VAL A 105 -6.61 7.23 6.79
C VAL A 105 -5.76 7.74 5.64
N GLU A 106 -4.58 8.27 5.96
CA GLU A 106 -3.59 8.74 5.00
C GLU A 106 -2.33 7.88 5.09
N VAL A 107 -1.84 7.34 3.96
CA VAL A 107 -0.65 6.48 3.92
C VAL A 107 0.43 7.13 3.06
N GLY A 108 1.64 7.28 3.60
CA GLY A 108 2.69 8.01 2.90
C GLY A 108 4.05 8.00 3.60
N THR A 109 4.95 8.87 3.13
CA THR A 109 6.28 9.06 3.70
C THR A 109 6.79 10.46 3.39
N ASN A 110 7.61 11.02 4.29
CA ASN A 110 8.26 12.32 4.12
C ASN A 110 9.64 12.22 3.42
N VAL A 111 10.04 11.04 2.94
CA VAL A 111 11.31 10.87 2.24
C VAL A 111 11.27 11.60 0.89
N VAL A 112 12.16 12.59 0.70
CA VAL A 112 12.17 13.51 -0.47
C VAL A 112 12.17 12.79 -1.83
N TYR A 113 12.86 11.65 -1.94
CA TYR A 113 12.96 10.90 -3.21
C TYR A 113 11.81 9.90 -3.43
N ALA A 114 10.86 9.79 -2.49
CA ALA A 114 9.72 8.87 -2.53
C ALA A 114 8.88 9.06 -3.79
N ALA A 115 8.38 10.28 -4.01
CA ALA A 115 7.53 10.63 -5.16
C ALA A 115 8.22 10.31 -6.49
N ARG A 116 9.50 10.66 -6.62
CA ARG A 116 10.32 10.37 -7.80
C ARG A 116 10.37 8.87 -8.12
N HIS A 117 10.42 8.00 -7.12
CA HIS A 117 10.39 6.56 -7.37
C HIS A 117 8.98 6.03 -7.60
N ASN A 118 7.98 6.52 -6.86
CA ASN A 118 6.61 6.07 -6.97
C ASN A 118 5.99 6.39 -8.34
N PHE A 119 6.24 7.60 -8.86
CA PHE A 119 5.69 8.07 -10.13
C PHE A 119 6.67 7.97 -11.30
N GLY A 120 7.95 7.77 -11.01
CA GLY A 120 9.01 7.95 -12.00
C GLY A 120 9.36 9.43 -12.17
N TYR A 121 10.47 9.71 -12.87
CA TYR A 121 10.91 11.08 -13.11
C TYR A 121 11.77 11.16 -14.36
N ARG A 122 11.55 12.19 -15.17
CA ARG A 122 12.36 12.49 -16.35
C ARG A 122 12.75 13.97 -16.35
N LYS A 123 14.03 14.27 -16.52
CA LYS A 123 14.54 15.64 -16.77
C LYS A 123 15.42 15.63 -18.00
N GLY A 124 14.92 16.25 -19.08
CA GLY A 124 15.56 16.23 -20.40
C GLY A 124 15.78 14.81 -20.92
N LYS A 125 16.76 14.64 -21.82
CA LYS A 125 17.11 13.34 -22.42
C LYS A 125 18.04 12.50 -21.54
N ARG A 126 18.68 13.08 -20.51
CA ARG A 126 19.77 12.45 -19.75
C ARG A 126 19.35 11.83 -18.42
N VAL A 127 18.36 12.40 -17.74
CA VAL A 127 17.93 11.91 -16.41
C VAL A 127 16.61 11.16 -16.54
N LEU A 128 16.66 9.84 -16.33
CA LEU A 128 15.50 8.96 -16.29
C LEU A 128 15.54 8.11 -15.02
N THR A 129 14.54 8.30 -14.16
CA THR A 129 14.21 7.37 -13.08
C THR A 129 12.96 6.60 -13.50
N PRO A 130 13.05 5.29 -13.73
CA PRO A 130 11.87 4.51 -14.07
C PRO A 130 10.92 4.44 -12.87
N ARG A 131 9.62 4.42 -13.17
CA ARG A 131 8.55 4.24 -12.18
C ARG A 131 8.70 2.90 -11.48
N ARG A 132 8.53 2.92 -10.16
CA ARG A 132 8.51 1.76 -9.27
C ARG A 132 7.44 2.02 -8.24
N GLN A 133 6.18 1.95 -8.68
CA GLN A 133 5.07 2.30 -7.83
C GLN A 133 4.97 1.31 -6.66
N TYR A 134 4.98 1.81 -5.44
CA TYR A 134 4.81 1.01 -4.22
C TYR A 134 3.57 1.44 -3.44
N LEU A 135 3.15 2.69 -3.55
CA LEU A 135 1.89 3.21 -3.02
C LEU A 135 0.77 3.10 -4.07
N GLY A 136 -0.43 2.82 -3.61
CA GLY A 136 -1.63 2.68 -4.45
C GLY A 136 -2.47 1.49 -4.03
N VAL A 137 -3.68 1.44 -4.54
CA VAL A 137 -4.68 0.42 -4.22
C VAL A 137 -5.00 -0.32 -5.50
N ASN A 138 -5.11 -1.65 -5.43
CA ASN A 138 -5.62 -2.49 -6.52
C ASN A 138 -6.97 -3.10 -6.10
N GLU A 139 -7.63 -3.84 -7.00
CA GLU A 139 -8.91 -4.49 -6.71
C GLU A 139 -8.85 -5.46 -5.53
N ARG A 140 -7.74 -6.20 -5.38
CA ARG A 140 -7.55 -7.07 -4.21
C ARG A 140 -7.54 -6.24 -2.93
N ASN A 141 -6.83 -5.13 -2.88
CA ASN A 141 -6.78 -4.26 -1.72
C ASN A 141 -8.16 -3.71 -1.37
N VAL A 142 -8.94 -3.27 -2.37
CA VAL A 142 -10.32 -2.84 -2.13
C VAL A 142 -11.16 -3.95 -1.53
N ARG A 143 -11.02 -5.19 -2.02
CA ARG A 143 -11.74 -6.34 -1.45
C ARG A 143 -11.36 -6.58 0.02
N GLU A 144 -10.06 -6.65 0.33
CA GLU A 144 -9.61 -6.85 1.72
C GLU A 144 -10.06 -5.71 2.63
N MET A 145 -9.97 -4.45 2.18
CA MET A 145 -10.47 -3.30 2.93
C MET A 145 -11.97 -3.39 3.20
N LYS A 146 -12.76 -3.84 2.20
CA LYS A 146 -14.20 -4.08 2.39
C LYS A 146 -14.44 -5.16 3.44
N GLU A 147 -13.68 -6.26 3.43
CA GLU A 147 -13.81 -7.31 4.44
C GLU A 147 -13.48 -6.79 5.85
N ILE A 148 -12.41 -6.01 6.01
CA ILE A 148 -12.06 -5.35 7.28
C ILE A 148 -13.23 -4.49 7.78
N ILE A 149 -13.78 -3.64 6.91
CA ILE A 149 -14.93 -2.79 7.25
C ILE A 149 -16.14 -3.65 7.65
N MET A 150 -16.48 -4.67 6.85
CA MET A 150 -17.64 -5.51 7.10
C MET A 150 -17.50 -6.29 8.40
N GLU A 151 -16.31 -6.79 8.73
CA GLU A 151 -16.08 -7.50 9.98
C GLU A 151 -16.25 -6.57 11.19
N ARG A 152 -15.72 -5.35 11.11
CA ARG A 152 -15.95 -4.32 12.13
C ARG A 152 -17.44 -4.00 12.31
N LEU A 153 -18.20 -3.91 11.22
CA LEU A 153 -19.63 -3.63 11.23
C LEU A 153 -20.47 -4.80 11.77
N LYS A 154 -20.05 -6.06 11.58
CA LYS A 154 -20.72 -7.23 12.17
C LYS A 154 -20.61 -7.26 13.70
N GLY A 155 -19.54 -6.67 14.25
CA GLY A 155 -19.34 -6.55 15.69
C GLY A 155 -20.28 -5.57 16.40
N LEU A 156 -21.07 -4.79 15.64
CA LEU A 156 -22.06 -3.83 16.16
C LEU A 156 -23.43 -4.49 16.43
#